data_AF-A0A538GMW2-F1
#
_entry.id   AF-A0A538GMW2-F1
#
_cell.length_a   1.000
_cell.length_b   1.000
_cell.length_c   1.000
_cell.angle_alpha   90.00
_cell.angle_beta   90.00
_cell.angle_gamma   90.00
#
_symmetry.space_group_name_H-M   'P 1'
#
loop_
_entity.id
_entity.type
_entity.pdbx_description
1 polymer ?
#
loop_
_entity_poly.entity_id
_entity_poly.type
_entity_poly.pdbx_seq_one_letter_code
_entity_poly.pdbx_strand_id
1 'polypeptide(L)'
;MIRRLGSSTENSAYGPSRNPWDPSRVPGGSSGGSTAAVAAGLAPWALGSDTGGSIKQPAALCGVVGLRPTYGTVSRYGIVAFASSLDQIGPITKTVRDCARLYQIIAGRDPCDTTTVELSEQVELPEAEDLKGLRIGVPKELNEAEGIEPGVTEQVEKTLGLARDLGAEIGECRLPRSVEYGLPCYYLIAPSEASSNLARYDGV
;
A
#
# COMPACT_ATOMS: atom_id res chain seq x y z
N MET A 1 21.18 11.15 0.32
CA MET A 1 19.89 10.94 1.00
C MET A 1 18.99 9.93 0.28
N ILE A 2 18.72 10.07 -1.03
CA ILE A 2 17.76 9.24 -1.79
C ILE A 2 18.05 7.72 -1.77
N ARG A 3 19.32 7.30 -1.71
CA ARG A 3 19.73 5.87 -1.69
C ARG A 3 19.24 5.06 -0.47
N ARG A 4 18.65 5.70 0.55
CA ARG A 4 18.16 5.02 1.76
C ARG A 4 16.66 4.70 1.74
N LEU A 5 15.92 5.15 0.73
CA LEU A 5 14.51 4.83 0.57
C LEU A 5 14.39 3.46 -0.11
N GLY A 6 13.67 2.52 0.50
CA GLY A 6 13.67 1.13 0.04
C GLY A 6 12.50 0.29 0.54
N SER A 7 12.44 -0.95 0.06
CA SER A 7 11.32 -1.88 0.19
C SER A 7 11.48 -2.94 1.29
N SER A 8 12.44 -2.76 2.21
CA SER A 8 12.74 -3.76 3.26
C SER A 8 12.88 -3.21 4.69
N THR A 9 12.90 -1.88 4.86
CA THR A 9 13.18 -1.21 6.15
C THR A 9 14.60 -1.41 6.70
N GLU A 10 15.48 -2.12 5.98
CA GLU A 10 16.87 -2.34 6.40
C GLU A 10 17.74 -1.08 6.33
N ASN A 11 17.36 -0.13 5.47
CA ASN A 11 18.06 1.14 5.29
C ASN A 11 17.80 2.18 6.41
N SER A 12 17.02 1.82 7.43
CA SER A 12 16.75 2.66 8.59
C SER A 12 18.06 3.03 9.30
N ALA A 13 18.25 4.32 9.56
CA ALA A 13 19.41 4.82 10.30
C ALA A 13 19.43 4.35 11.78
N TYR A 14 18.27 3.92 12.30
CA TYR A 14 18.10 3.41 13.66
C TYR A 14 18.18 1.87 13.73
N GLY A 15 18.50 1.22 12.61
CA GLY A 15 18.57 -0.24 12.49
C GLY A 15 17.30 -0.85 11.88
N PRO A 16 17.41 -2.09 11.37
CA PRO A 16 16.35 -2.78 10.65
C PRO A 16 15.20 -3.19 11.60
N SER A 17 13.96 -2.98 11.14
CA SER A 17 12.81 -3.73 11.67
C SER A 17 12.82 -5.15 11.11
N ARG A 18 12.27 -6.13 11.85
CA ARG A 18 12.22 -7.55 11.46
C ARG A 18 10.77 -8.01 11.31
N ASN A 19 10.54 -9.02 10.47
CA ASN A 19 9.22 -9.61 10.31
C ASN A 19 8.83 -10.37 11.59
N PRO A 20 7.62 -10.17 12.15
CA PRO A 20 7.22 -10.82 13.40
C PRO A 20 6.95 -12.32 13.25
N TRP A 21 6.70 -12.81 12.04
CA TRP A 21 6.49 -14.26 11.79
C TRP A 21 7.81 -15.02 11.66
N ASP A 22 8.87 -14.36 11.18
CA ASP A 22 10.22 -14.89 11.07
C ASP A 22 11.23 -13.74 11.22
N PRO A 23 11.87 -13.58 12.39
CA PRO A 23 12.83 -12.50 12.63
C PRO A 23 14.07 -12.52 11.72
N SER A 24 14.34 -13.61 10.98
CA SER A 24 15.39 -13.64 9.97
C SER A 24 15.01 -12.91 8.68
N ARG A 25 13.74 -12.54 8.51
CA ARG A 25 13.17 -11.91 7.31
C ARG A 25 12.87 -10.43 7.53
N VAL A 26 12.75 -9.73 6.42
CA VAL A 26 12.35 -8.32 6.37
C VAL A 26 10.82 -8.19 6.50
N PRO A 27 10.31 -7.13 7.14
CA PRO A 27 8.88 -6.86 7.19
C PRO A 27 8.34 -6.21 5.91
N GLY A 28 9.20 -5.96 4.91
CA GLY A 28 8.91 -5.10 3.78
C GLY A 28 9.20 -3.63 4.07
N GLY A 29 8.74 -2.72 3.20
CA GLY A 29 9.00 -1.29 3.37
C GLY A 29 8.33 -0.39 2.34
N SER A 30 8.31 0.93 2.58
CA SER A 30 8.99 1.63 3.69
C SER A 30 8.24 1.60 5.03
N SER A 31 6.93 1.35 5.05
CA SER A 31 6.13 1.31 6.29
C SER A 31 6.26 -0.03 7.06
N GLY A 32 7.43 -0.67 7.00
CA GLY A 32 7.66 -2.00 7.58
C GLY A 32 7.59 -2.02 9.11
N GLY A 33 8.07 -0.96 9.78
CA GLY A 33 7.95 -0.83 11.25
C GLY A 33 6.49 -0.74 11.72
N SER A 34 5.69 0.15 11.09
CA SER A 34 4.25 0.25 11.35
C SER A 34 3.53 -1.08 11.15
N THR A 35 3.86 -1.77 10.07
CA THR A 35 3.25 -3.05 9.72
C THR A 35 3.63 -4.15 10.71
N ALA A 36 4.92 -4.28 11.02
CA ALA A 36 5.42 -5.26 11.98
C ALA A 36 4.82 -5.04 13.38
N ALA A 37 4.63 -3.79 13.81
CA ALA A 37 4.00 -3.47 15.09
C ALA A 37 2.53 -3.95 15.17
N VAL A 38 1.75 -3.76 14.09
CA VAL A 38 0.37 -4.25 14.01
C VAL A 38 0.32 -5.77 13.95
N ALA A 39 1.14 -6.38 13.09
CA ALA A 39 1.20 -7.84 12.94
C ALA A 39 1.61 -8.54 14.26
N ALA A 40 2.58 -7.98 14.99
CA ALA A 40 2.99 -8.47 16.31
C ALA A 40 1.99 -8.19 17.45
N GLY A 41 0.92 -7.42 17.19
CA GLY A 41 -0.05 -7.03 18.21
C GLY A 41 0.43 -5.98 19.21
N LEU A 42 1.48 -5.22 18.87
CA LEU A 42 1.98 -4.11 19.69
C LEU A 42 1.10 -2.86 19.58
N ALA A 43 0.33 -2.75 18.48
CA ALA A 43 -0.69 -1.74 18.26
C ALA A 43 -1.92 -2.38 17.61
N PRO A 44 -3.14 -1.87 17.87
CA PRO A 44 -4.33 -2.35 17.19
C PRO A 44 -4.26 -2.00 15.71
N TRP A 45 -3.89 -0.76 15.39
CA TRP A 45 -3.76 -0.19 14.05
C TRP A 45 -2.51 0.69 13.96
N ALA A 46 -2.10 1.00 12.73
CA ALA A 46 -1.07 1.98 12.44
C ALA A 46 -1.41 2.76 11.16
N LEU A 47 -0.67 3.84 10.95
CA LEU A 47 -0.60 4.55 9.67
C LEU A 47 0.74 4.25 8.99
N GLY A 48 0.71 4.24 7.67
CA GLY A 48 1.90 4.24 6.82
C GLY A 48 1.76 5.26 5.70
N SER A 49 2.85 5.47 4.97
CA SER A 49 2.83 6.16 3.67
C SER A 49 3.09 5.16 2.56
N ASP A 50 2.42 5.34 1.42
CA ASP A 50 2.55 4.52 0.24
C ASP A 50 2.82 5.40 -0.99
N THR A 51 4.05 5.32 -1.50
CA THR A 51 4.48 6.02 -2.72
C THR A 51 4.52 5.08 -3.93
N GLY A 52 5.00 3.84 -3.72
CA GLY A 52 5.17 2.83 -4.77
C GLY A 52 4.78 1.42 -4.32
N GLY A 53 3.93 1.32 -3.29
CA GLY A 53 3.57 0.07 -2.61
C GLY A 53 3.99 0.02 -1.14
N SER A 54 4.39 1.14 -0.54
CA SER A 54 5.03 1.18 0.78
C SER A 54 4.11 0.91 1.98
N ILE A 55 2.80 0.74 1.77
CA ILE A 55 1.84 0.14 2.71
C ILE A 55 1.48 -1.28 2.25
N LYS A 56 1.15 -1.45 0.97
CA LYS A 56 0.64 -2.73 0.44
C LYS A 56 1.68 -3.86 0.52
N GLN A 57 2.93 -3.57 0.17
CA GLN A 57 4.01 -4.56 0.15
C GLN A 57 4.36 -5.07 1.55
N PRO A 58 4.60 -4.21 2.58
CA PRO A 58 4.88 -4.74 3.91
C PRO A 58 3.66 -5.46 4.48
N ALA A 59 2.43 -4.97 4.24
CA ALA A 59 1.20 -5.64 4.69
C ALA A 59 1.08 -7.07 4.13
N ALA A 60 1.39 -7.27 2.84
CA ALA A 60 1.43 -8.59 2.22
C ALA A 60 2.50 -9.50 2.85
N LEU A 61 3.71 -8.97 3.12
CA LEU A 61 4.81 -9.75 3.71
C LEU A 61 4.60 -10.06 5.21
N CYS A 62 3.84 -9.25 5.93
CA CYS A 62 3.55 -9.41 7.35
C CYS A 62 2.14 -9.97 7.62
N GLY A 63 1.38 -10.37 6.60
CA GLY A 63 0.07 -11.02 6.78
C GLY A 63 -0.98 -10.14 7.47
N VAL A 64 -1.04 -8.85 7.13
CA VAL A 64 -2.04 -7.90 7.67
C VAL A 64 -2.72 -7.12 6.54
N VAL A 65 -3.75 -6.35 6.88
CA VAL A 65 -4.48 -5.51 5.91
C VAL A 65 -3.80 -4.15 5.80
N GLY A 66 -3.40 -3.76 4.59
CA GLY A 66 -2.85 -2.44 4.30
C GLY A 66 -3.56 -1.81 3.10
N LEU A 67 -4.12 -0.62 3.29
CA LEU A 67 -4.81 0.12 2.23
C LEU A 67 -4.00 1.35 1.84
N ARG A 68 -3.77 1.52 0.54
CA ARG A 68 -3.44 2.82 -0.05
C ARG A 68 -4.73 3.44 -0.60
N PRO A 69 -5.25 4.50 0.03
CA PRO A 69 -6.43 5.20 -0.47
C PRO A 69 -6.22 5.84 -1.84
N THR A 70 -7.32 6.30 -2.43
CA THR A 70 -7.27 7.20 -3.59
C THR A 70 -6.43 8.43 -3.25
N TYR A 71 -5.56 8.86 -4.17
CA TYR A 71 -4.74 10.05 -3.96
C TYR A 71 -5.65 11.26 -3.70
N GLY A 72 -5.32 12.03 -2.66
CA GLY A 72 -6.08 13.21 -2.25
C GLY A 72 -7.26 12.93 -1.31
N THR A 73 -7.61 11.68 -0.99
CA THR A 73 -8.69 11.43 -0.01
C THR A 73 -8.25 11.49 1.45
N VAL A 74 -6.94 11.50 1.69
CA VAL A 74 -6.31 11.69 3.01
C VAL A 74 -5.27 12.79 2.85
N SER A 75 -5.27 13.75 3.78
CA SER A 75 -4.32 14.87 3.76
C SER A 75 -2.87 14.39 3.90
N ARG A 76 -1.99 15.08 3.19
CA ARG A 76 -0.53 14.92 3.29
C ARG A 76 0.09 16.07 4.07
N TYR A 77 -0.70 17.02 4.55
CA TYR A 77 -0.19 18.06 5.44
C TYR A 77 0.38 17.43 6.73
N GLY A 78 1.63 17.76 7.05
CA GLY A 78 2.36 17.22 8.20
C GLY A 78 3.20 15.97 7.91
N ILE A 79 3.12 15.37 6.71
CA ILE A 79 4.00 14.26 6.34
C ILE A 79 5.33 14.80 5.78
N VAL A 80 6.41 14.05 6.00
CA VAL A 80 7.67 14.31 5.29
C VAL A 80 7.52 13.79 3.87
N ALA A 81 7.41 14.71 2.91
CA ALA A 81 7.20 14.36 1.50
C ALA A 81 8.41 13.64 0.90
N PHE A 82 8.14 12.55 0.18
CA PHE A 82 9.09 11.88 -0.70
C PHE A 82 8.78 12.23 -2.16
N ALA A 83 7.67 11.73 -2.71
CA ALA A 83 7.19 12.08 -4.05
C ALA A 83 5.77 12.62 -3.94
N SER A 84 5.66 13.96 -4.00
CA SER A 84 4.43 14.71 -3.80
C SER A 84 3.28 14.26 -4.71
N SER A 85 3.54 13.78 -5.93
CA SER A 85 2.47 13.29 -6.82
C SER A 85 2.00 11.86 -6.54
N LEU A 86 2.69 11.13 -5.65
CA LEU A 86 2.49 9.70 -5.43
C LEU A 86 2.18 9.35 -3.98
N ASP A 87 2.76 10.09 -3.03
CA ASP A 87 2.62 9.84 -1.60
C ASP A 87 1.16 9.86 -1.17
N GLN A 88 0.74 8.82 -0.45
CA GLN A 88 -0.55 8.80 0.21
C GLN A 88 -0.46 8.10 1.56
N ILE A 89 -1.08 8.70 2.58
CA ILE A 89 -1.23 8.06 3.90
C ILE A 89 -2.36 7.06 3.86
N GLY A 90 -2.17 5.93 4.53
CA GLY A 90 -3.19 4.88 4.60
C GLY A 90 -3.11 4.03 5.86
N PRO A 91 -4.21 3.33 6.18
CA PRO A 91 -4.30 2.49 7.36
C PRO A 91 -3.60 1.13 7.17
N ILE A 92 -3.05 0.62 8.27
CA ILE A 92 -2.55 -0.74 8.42
C ILE A 92 -3.22 -1.36 9.65
N THR A 93 -3.93 -2.48 9.48
CA THR A 93 -4.79 -3.07 10.51
C THR A 93 -4.83 -4.60 10.40
N LYS A 94 -5.40 -5.29 11.39
CA LYS A 94 -5.57 -6.76 11.36
C LYS A 94 -6.79 -7.22 10.57
N THR A 95 -7.80 -6.37 10.38
CA THR A 95 -9.06 -6.74 9.74
C THR A 95 -9.49 -5.70 8.70
N VAL A 96 -10.22 -6.13 7.67
CA VAL A 96 -10.73 -5.20 6.64
C VAL A 96 -11.72 -4.19 7.23
N ARG A 97 -12.53 -4.60 8.21
CA ARG A 97 -13.47 -3.70 8.91
C ARG A 97 -12.75 -2.57 9.65
N ASP A 98 -11.68 -2.90 10.37
CA ASP A 98 -10.84 -1.92 11.04
C ASP A 98 -10.15 -0.98 10.05
N CYS A 99 -9.67 -1.52 8.93
CA CYS A 99 -9.07 -0.76 7.85
C CYS A 99 -10.03 0.30 7.31
N ALA A 100 -11.28 -0.11 7.02
CA ALA A 100 -12.34 0.80 6.57
C ALA A 100 -12.69 1.84 7.64
N ARG A 101 -12.77 1.43 8.91
CA ARG A 101 -13.05 2.35 10.02
C ARG A 101 -11.97 3.40 10.20
N LEU A 102 -10.70 3.01 10.18
CA LEU A 102 -9.59 3.95 10.28
C LEU A 102 -9.53 4.87 9.05
N TYR A 103 -9.78 4.34 7.85
CA TYR A 103 -9.88 5.17 6.65
C TYR A 103 -10.98 6.22 6.78
N GLN A 104 -12.17 5.85 7.26
CA GLN A 104 -13.28 6.76 7.51
C GLN A 104 -12.90 7.92 8.46
N ILE A 105 -12.04 7.66 9.45
CA ILE A 105 -11.60 8.68 10.43
C ILE A 105 -10.62 9.67 9.82
N ILE A 106 -9.68 9.20 8.98
CA ILE A 106 -8.57 10.02 8.46
C ILE A 106 -8.86 10.67 7.11
N ALA A 107 -9.92 10.22 6.42
CA ALA A 107 -10.24 10.71 5.09
C ALA A 107 -11.09 11.99 5.13
N GLY A 108 -10.87 12.86 4.15
CA GLY A 108 -11.60 14.11 4.00
C GLY A 108 -10.74 15.24 3.47
N ARG A 109 -11.42 16.32 3.07
CA ARG A 109 -10.78 17.54 2.63
C ARG A 109 -10.08 18.24 3.79
N ASP A 110 -8.87 18.72 3.54
CA ASP A 110 -8.07 19.48 4.50
C ASP A 110 -7.69 20.84 3.89
N PRO A 111 -8.06 21.99 4.49
CA PRO A 111 -7.68 23.31 4.00
C PRO A 111 -6.15 23.54 3.97
N CYS A 112 -5.37 22.76 4.73
CA CYS A 112 -3.92 22.83 4.73
C CYS A 112 -3.25 22.03 3.60
N ASP A 113 -4.02 21.21 2.86
CA ASP A 113 -3.54 20.44 1.71
C ASP A 113 -4.46 20.69 0.50
N THR A 114 -3.99 21.54 -0.41
CA THR A 114 -4.71 21.93 -1.63
C THR A 114 -4.94 20.79 -2.61
N THR A 115 -4.31 19.63 -2.41
CA THR A 115 -4.49 18.44 -3.25
C THR A 115 -5.55 17.48 -2.73
N THR A 116 -6.11 17.76 -1.54
CA THR A 116 -7.20 16.94 -1.01
C THR A 116 -8.51 17.18 -1.75
N VAL A 117 -9.28 16.10 -1.89
CA VAL A 117 -10.59 16.10 -2.55
C VAL A 117 -11.67 15.65 -1.56
N GLU A 118 -12.88 16.16 -1.76
CA GLU A 118 -14.06 15.60 -1.11
C GLU A 118 -14.25 14.15 -1.58
N LEU A 119 -14.56 13.27 -0.65
CA LEU A 119 -14.99 11.92 -1.00
C LEU A 119 -16.35 12.02 -1.68
N SER A 120 -16.52 11.33 -2.81
CA SER A 120 -17.82 11.26 -3.49
C SER A 120 -18.87 10.57 -2.62
N GLU A 121 -18.44 9.62 -1.79
CA GLU A 121 -19.28 8.82 -0.90
C GLU A 121 -18.53 8.54 0.42
N GLN A 122 -19.26 8.36 1.51
CA GLN A 122 -18.65 7.99 2.78
C GLN A 122 -18.05 6.59 2.70
N VAL A 123 -16.96 6.37 3.44
CA VAL A 123 -16.36 5.03 3.57
C VAL A 123 -17.30 4.14 4.37
N GLU A 124 -17.85 3.12 3.72
CA GLU A 124 -18.71 2.12 4.35
C GLU A 124 -17.90 1.03 5.07
N LEU A 125 -18.45 0.48 6.15
CA LEU A 125 -17.89 -0.69 6.79
C LEU A 125 -18.34 -1.95 6.04
N PRO A 126 -17.43 -2.87 5.71
CA PRO A 126 -17.79 -4.10 5.02
C PRO A 126 -18.65 -5.00 5.91
N GLU A 127 -19.84 -5.35 5.42
CA GLU A 127 -20.80 -6.26 6.07
C GLU A 127 -21.29 -7.37 5.13
N ALA A 128 -20.91 -7.33 3.85
CA ALA A 128 -21.29 -8.33 2.87
C ALA A 128 -20.68 -9.71 3.20
N GLU A 129 -21.49 -10.75 3.09
CA GLU A 129 -21.10 -12.15 3.31
C GLU A 129 -20.86 -12.92 2.00
N ASP A 130 -21.26 -12.34 0.87
CA ASP A 130 -21.01 -12.88 -0.47
C ASP A 130 -20.51 -11.78 -1.44
N LEU A 131 -20.12 -12.18 -2.65
CA LEU A 131 -19.60 -11.29 -3.69
C LEU A 131 -20.53 -11.23 -4.92
N LYS A 132 -21.82 -11.53 -4.76
CA LYS A 132 -22.77 -11.53 -5.89
C LYS A 132 -22.90 -10.13 -6.49
N GLY A 133 -22.85 -10.08 -7.81
CA GLY A 133 -22.90 -8.81 -8.57
C GLY A 133 -21.56 -8.08 -8.66
N LEU A 134 -20.50 -8.58 -8.00
CA LEU A 134 -19.15 -8.03 -8.15
C LEU A 134 -18.48 -8.62 -9.40
N ARG A 135 -17.84 -7.74 -10.19
CA ARG A 135 -17.04 -8.12 -11.36
C ARG A 135 -15.56 -7.85 -11.06
N ILE A 136 -14.74 -8.90 -11.07
CA ILE A 136 -13.30 -8.84 -10.78
C ILE A 136 -12.52 -9.02 -12.08
N GLY A 137 -11.78 -7.99 -12.47
CA GLY A 137 -10.83 -8.05 -13.58
C GLY A 137 -9.46 -8.52 -13.11
N VAL A 138 -8.92 -9.57 -13.73
CA VAL A 138 -7.58 -10.13 -13.44
C VAL A 138 -6.62 -9.67 -14.53
N PRO A 139 -5.68 -8.74 -14.24
CA PRO A 139 -4.76 -8.24 -15.26
C PRO A 139 -3.75 -9.30 -15.65
N LYS A 140 -3.78 -9.71 -16.93
CA LYS A 140 -2.89 -10.76 -17.45
C LYS A 140 -1.42 -10.44 -17.19
N GLU A 141 -0.98 -9.24 -17.56
CA GLU A 141 0.43 -8.86 -17.48
C GLU A 141 0.96 -8.89 -16.05
N LEU A 142 0.16 -8.51 -15.05
CA LEU A 142 0.58 -8.51 -13.64
C LEU A 142 0.60 -9.89 -13.00
N ASN A 143 -0.18 -10.85 -13.51
CA ASN A 143 -0.26 -12.22 -12.95
C ASN A 143 0.66 -13.21 -13.67
N GLU A 144 1.08 -12.89 -14.90
CA GLU A 144 2.05 -13.67 -15.68
C GLU A 144 3.46 -13.03 -15.69
N ALA A 145 3.68 -12.00 -14.87
CA ALA A 145 4.97 -11.31 -14.81
C ALA A 145 6.10 -12.27 -14.38
N GLU A 146 7.27 -12.11 -15.01
CA GLU A 146 8.46 -12.88 -14.64
C GLU A 146 8.87 -12.57 -13.19
N GLY A 147 9.31 -13.61 -12.46
CA GLY A 147 9.81 -13.48 -11.09
C GLY A 147 8.75 -13.59 -9.99
N ILE A 148 7.48 -13.85 -10.34
CA ILE A 148 6.47 -14.24 -9.35
C ILE A 148 6.79 -15.65 -8.83
N GLU A 149 6.86 -15.79 -7.52
CA GLU A 149 7.13 -17.07 -6.87
C GLU A 149 5.91 -18.02 -7.02
N PRO A 150 6.10 -19.31 -7.37
CA PRO A 150 4.99 -20.22 -7.65
C PRO A 150 3.93 -20.33 -6.55
N GLY A 151 4.34 -20.30 -5.27
CA GLY A 151 3.42 -20.29 -4.14
C GLY A 151 2.55 -19.04 -4.07
N VAL A 152 3.05 -17.86 -4.49
CA VAL A 152 2.23 -16.64 -4.63
C VAL A 152 1.16 -16.84 -5.69
N THR A 153 1.55 -17.35 -6.88
CA THR A 153 0.59 -17.64 -7.95
C THR A 153 -0.49 -18.62 -7.50
N GLU A 154 -0.10 -19.69 -6.80
CA GLU A 154 -1.05 -20.68 -6.28
C GLU A 154 -2.07 -20.04 -5.31
N GLN A 155 -1.63 -19.16 -4.41
CA GLN A 155 -2.53 -18.49 -3.45
C GLN A 155 -3.46 -17.47 -4.12
N VAL A 156 -2.99 -16.77 -5.15
CA VAL A 156 -3.84 -15.88 -5.95
C VAL A 156 -4.93 -16.68 -6.66
N GLU A 157 -4.58 -17.80 -7.31
CA GLU A 157 -5.57 -18.66 -7.98
C GLU A 157 -6.59 -19.25 -7.00
N LYS A 158 -6.16 -19.69 -5.81
CA LYS A 158 -7.07 -20.11 -4.73
C LYS A 158 -8.02 -19.00 -4.29
N THR A 159 -7.51 -17.78 -4.15
CA THR A 159 -8.32 -16.61 -3.78
C THR A 159 -9.35 -16.28 -4.86
N LEU A 160 -8.98 -16.37 -6.14
CA LEU A 160 -9.91 -16.23 -7.26
C LEU A 160 -10.96 -17.35 -7.27
N GLY A 161 -10.58 -18.59 -6.97
CA GLY A 161 -11.52 -19.71 -6.78
C GLY A 161 -12.56 -19.40 -5.70
N LEU A 162 -12.11 -18.99 -4.51
CA LEU A 162 -12.99 -18.61 -3.41
C LEU A 162 -13.92 -17.44 -3.79
N ALA A 163 -13.41 -16.44 -4.52
CA ALA A 163 -14.24 -15.34 -4.98
C ALA A 163 -15.35 -15.80 -5.95
N ARG A 164 -15.07 -16.78 -6.84
CA ARG A 164 -16.10 -17.39 -7.70
C ARG A 164 -17.14 -18.13 -6.87
N ASP A 165 -16.71 -18.91 -5.88
CA ASP A 165 -17.61 -19.67 -5.00
C ASP A 165 -18.53 -18.74 -4.20
N LEU A 166 -18.05 -17.55 -3.84
CA LEU A 166 -18.82 -16.48 -3.21
C LEU A 166 -19.71 -15.69 -4.19
N GLY A 167 -19.71 -16.03 -5.48
CA GLY A 167 -20.61 -15.46 -6.49
C GLY A 167 -20.06 -14.28 -7.30
N ALA A 168 -18.76 -13.99 -7.23
CA ALA A 168 -18.14 -12.98 -8.08
C ALA A 168 -18.00 -13.46 -9.53
N GLU A 169 -18.21 -12.55 -10.47
CA GLU A 169 -17.84 -12.76 -11.88
C GLU A 169 -16.35 -12.42 -12.07
N ILE A 170 -15.55 -13.41 -12.47
CA ILE A 170 -14.11 -13.21 -12.70
C ILE A 170 -13.82 -13.24 -14.19
N GLY A 171 -13.16 -12.19 -14.70
CA GLY A 171 -12.74 -12.08 -16.09
C GLY A 171 -11.30 -11.60 -16.21
N GLU A 172 -10.63 -12.01 -17.28
CA GLU A 172 -9.32 -11.47 -17.63
C GLU A 172 -9.46 -10.02 -18.12
N CYS A 173 -8.51 -9.16 -17.75
CA CYS A 173 -8.32 -7.85 -18.34
C CYS A 173 -6.85 -7.62 -18.72
N ARG A 174 -6.59 -6.57 -19.50
CA ARG A 174 -5.22 -6.26 -19.97
C ARG A 174 -4.77 -4.89 -19.51
N LEU A 175 -3.56 -4.83 -19.00
CA LEU A 175 -2.81 -3.63 -18.63
C LEU A 175 -1.42 -3.69 -19.29
N PRO A 176 -1.33 -3.55 -20.63
CA PRO A 176 -0.17 -3.94 -21.42
C PRO A 176 1.13 -3.20 -21.07
N ARG A 177 1.03 -2.01 -20.48
CA ARG A 177 2.17 -1.17 -20.10
C ARG A 177 2.57 -1.29 -18.63
N SER A 178 1.81 -2.04 -17.83
CA SER A 178 1.94 -2.06 -16.37
C SER A 178 3.28 -2.63 -15.91
N VAL A 179 3.67 -3.80 -16.42
CA VAL A 179 4.94 -4.45 -16.07
C VAL A 179 6.13 -3.75 -16.72
N GLU A 180 6.02 -3.44 -18.02
CA GLU A 180 7.12 -2.86 -18.80
C GLU A 180 7.52 -1.46 -18.29
N TYR A 181 6.53 -0.59 -18.03
CA TYR A 181 6.79 0.83 -17.73
C TYR A 181 6.50 1.23 -16.28
N GLY A 182 5.79 0.41 -15.49
CA GLY A 182 5.41 0.77 -14.13
C GLY A 182 6.61 1.13 -13.26
N LEU A 183 7.60 0.23 -13.19
CA LEU A 183 8.81 0.44 -12.39
C LEU A 183 9.71 1.56 -12.95
N PRO A 184 10.03 1.60 -14.27
CA PRO A 184 10.81 2.69 -14.85
C PRO A 184 10.18 4.08 -14.67
N CYS A 185 8.87 4.22 -14.91
CA CYS A 185 8.17 5.50 -14.72
C CYS A 185 8.21 5.94 -13.26
N TYR A 186 7.98 5.01 -12.33
CA TYR A 186 8.09 5.30 -10.89
C TYR A 186 9.49 5.81 -10.52
N TYR A 187 10.56 5.14 -10.97
CA TYR A 187 11.94 5.55 -10.68
C TYR A 187 12.42 6.77 -11.47
N LEU A 188 11.65 7.24 -12.45
CA LEU A 188 11.87 8.55 -13.05
C LEU A 188 11.20 9.64 -12.20
N ILE A 189 9.93 9.46 -11.83
CA ILE A 189 9.14 10.46 -11.13
C ILE A 189 9.58 10.62 -9.67
N ALA A 190 9.60 9.53 -8.89
CA ALA A 190 9.79 9.62 -7.45
C ALA A 190 11.15 10.20 -7.05
N PRO A 191 12.30 9.79 -7.65
CA PRO A 191 13.59 10.42 -7.35
C PRO A 191 13.69 11.86 -7.82
N SER A 192 13.04 12.23 -8.94
CA SER A 192 13.01 13.61 -9.42
C SER A 192 12.33 14.52 -8.41
N GLU A 193 11.15 14.14 -7.92
CA GLU A 193 10.44 14.90 -6.90
C GLU A 193 11.17 14.90 -5.56
N ALA A 194 11.74 13.77 -5.15
CA ALA A 194 12.52 13.66 -3.93
C ALA A 194 13.73 14.60 -3.92
N SER A 195 14.37 14.81 -5.07
CA SER A 195 15.50 15.73 -5.19
C SER A 195 15.14 17.17 -4.82
N SER A 196 13.89 17.57 -5.06
CA SER A 196 13.35 18.88 -4.69
C SER A 196 12.77 18.87 -3.26
N ASN A 197 11.91 17.90 -2.95
CA ASN A 197 11.23 17.80 -1.66
C ASN A 197 12.20 17.74 -0.48
N LEU A 198 13.29 16.98 -0.62
CA LEU A 198 14.31 16.80 0.41
C LEU A 198 15.37 17.90 0.42
N ALA A 199 15.38 18.82 -0.56
CA ALA A 199 16.35 19.91 -0.60
C ALA A 199 16.25 20.86 0.59
N ARG A 200 15.10 20.89 1.27
CA ARG A 200 14.85 21.65 2.51
C ARG A 200 15.69 21.20 3.72
N TYR A 201 16.36 20.05 3.64
CA TYR A 201 17.20 19.50 4.71
C TYR A 201 18.67 19.81 4.44
N ASP A 202 19.04 21.08 4.60
CA ASP A 202 20.38 21.62 4.32
C ASP A 202 21.23 21.85 5.59
N GLY A 203 20.60 21.80 6.77
CA GLY A 203 21.28 21.97 8.06
C GLY A 203 21.66 23.41 8.39
N VAL A 204 21.11 24.38 7.65
CA VAL A 204 21.23 25.82 7.89
C VAL A 204 20.00 26.33 8.65
#